data_AF-A0A2J6WTW2-F1
#
_entry.id   AF-A0A2J6WTW2-F1
#
_cell.length_a   1.000
_cell.length_b   1.000
_cell.length_c   1.000
_cell.angle_alpha   90.00
_cell.angle_beta   90.00
_cell.angle_gamma   90.00
#
_symmetry.space_group_name_H-M   'P 1'
#
loop_
_entity.id
_entity.type
_entity.pdbx_description
1 polymer ?
#
loop_
_entity_poly.entity_id
_entity_poly.type
_entity_poly.pdbx_seq_one_letter_code
_entity_poly.pdbx_strand_id
1 'polypeptide(L)'
;LVKLASGRAITVFFYDGPVSRAVAFERLLSSGVGFANRLASIFNDQRSWPQLAHIATDGETYGHHHRHGDMALAYALHYIEETGLAKLTNYAAYLQRYRPTYEVQIIERTSWSCAHGVGRWSTDCGCSTGSNPGWNQAWRAPLRAALDWLRDTIAPRFEGYARRLLHDPWAARDDYISVILDRSPENVAAFIGRHSRGRLDDHQRIAVLKLMELQRHLMLMYTSCGWFFDDLSGIETIQVMMYAGRAIQLAHELFGEEIEGEFLNRLAQARSNLPSRGNGRDLYERHVRPAMVDLRKVGAHYAMTALFNGVGEHEQIYAYTVEREDYHLLLAGKSRLALGRIRIISNITGESTRLSFGVLHLGDHNISGGVREYQNEQIYQQLIEELSELFLRADIPGVIRMVDRNFGQEQYSLKLLFGDEQRQILNRILTSSLAEAEAAYRQIYENHAPLMRFLASMGMPVPREFQIAAEFAINTELRRLFETEPLDFDRINSLLREAQRSGVTLDAEGLSYALARTIRNISENFYQNPEDRALLTQLDAAVGLARNLPFEVDVWHTQNVYYKLLQTVYPQMEADTRAGFADAYAWIRLFRSLGTKLRFRLPAGEP
;
A
#
# COMPACT_ATOMS: atom_id res chain seq x y z
N LEU A 1 -27.23 18.07 25.04
CA LEU A 1 -27.39 16.72 25.63
C LEU A 1 -28.50 16.01 24.88
N VAL A 2 -28.30 14.76 24.49
CA VAL A 2 -29.36 13.92 23.92
C VAL A 2 -29.73 12.90 24.97
N LYS A 3 -31.00 12.89 25.41
CA LYS A 3 -31.54 11.84 26.27
C LYS A 3 -31.95 10.66 25.41
N LEU A 4 -31.51 9.47 25.78
CA LEU A 4 -31.79 8.23 25.08
C LEU A 4 -33.01 7.54 25.68
N ALA A 5 -33.73 6.75 24.89
CA ALA A 5 -34.86 5.94 25.36
C ALA A 5 -34.48 4.98 26.52
N SER A 6 -33.20 4.61 26.62
CA SER A 6 -32.67 3.80 27.74
C SER A 6 -32.54 4.54 29.08
N GLY A 7 -32.90 5.83 29.16
CA GLY A 7 -32.68 6.67 30.34
C GLY A 7 -31.25 7.20 30.48
N ARG A 8 -30.32 6.73 29.64
CA ARG A 8 -28.96 7.28 29.53
C ARG A 8 -28.94 8.56 28.69
N ALA A 9 -27.82 9.26 28.69
CA ALA A 9 -27.64 10.46 27.87
C ALA A 9 -26.25 10.50 27.21
N ILE A 10 -26.17 11.16 26.05
CA ILE A 10 -24.92 11.44 25.34
C ILE A 10 -24.77 12.95 25.12
N THR A 11 -23.52 13.41 25.12
CA THR A 11 -23.20 14.79 24.73
C THR A 11 -22.79 14.81 23.27
N VAL A 12 -23.30 15.80 22.53
CA VAL A 12 -23.08 15.92 21.09
C VAL A 12 -22.57 17.31 20.75
N PHE A 13 -21.67 17.37 19.78
CA PHE A 13 -21.08 18.59 19.26
C PHE A 13 -21.44 18.74 17.80
N PHE A 14 -21.86 19.94 17.39
CA PHE A 14 -22.24 20.25 16.02
C PHE A 14 -21.12 21.04 15.36
N TYR A 15 -20.44 20.42 14.40
CA TYR A 15 -19.31 21.04 13.71
C TYR A 15 -19.81 22.12 12.74
N ASP A 16 -18.94 23.07 12.40
CA ASP A 16 -19.24 24.08 11.40
C ASP A 16 -19.14 23.49 9.98
N GLY A 17 -20.29 23.19 9.39
CA GLY A 17 -20.41 22.62 8.05
C GLY A 17 -19.76 23.46 6.94
N PRO A 18 -20.07 24.77 6.83
CA PRO A 18 -19.46 25.65 5.85
C PRO A 18 -17.92 25.69 5.90
N VAL A 19 -17.32 25.83 7.09
CA VAL A 19 -15.85 25.84 7.21
C VAL A 19 -15.26 24.46 6.90
N SER A 20 -15.90 23.38 7.37
CA SER A 20 -15.47 22.01 7.04
C SER A 20 -15.45 21.75 5.53
N ARG A 21 -16.48 22.22 4.81
CA ARG A 21 -16.53 22.17 3.34
C ARG A 21 -15.43 23.02 2.72
N ALA A 22 -15.18 24.22 3.23
CA ALA A 22 -14.16 25.13 2.69
C ALA A 22 -12.74 24.54 2.80
N VAL A 23 -12.45 23.80 3.88
CA VAL A 23 -11.19 23.05 4.01
C VAL A 23 -11.02 22.06 2.87
N ALA A 24 -12.08 21.28 2.57
CA ALA A 24 -12.01 20.23 1.56
C ALA A 24 -12.01 20.78 0.11
N PHE A 25 -12.75 21.86 -0.18
CA PHE A 25 -13.08 22.26 -1.55
C PHE A 25 -12.72 23.70 -1.96
N GLU A 26 -12.35 24.57 -1.02
CA GLU A 26 -12.15 26.01 -1.28
C GLU A 26 -10.69 26.47 -1.08
N ARG A 27 -9.73 25.54 -1.14
CA ARG A 27 -8.27 25.80 -1.03
C ARG A 27 -7.86 26.56 0.25
N LEU A 28 -8.63 26.40 1.32
CA LEU A 28 -8.36 27.07 2.59
C LEU A 28 -6.98 26.69 3.18
N LEU A 29 -6.49 25.50 2.85
CA LEU A 29 -5.19 24.97 3.26
C LEU A 29 -4.00 25.54 2.45
N SER A 30 -4.20 26.54 1.60
CA SER A 30 -3.09 27.25 0.94
C SER A 30 -2.35 28.23 1.85
N SER A 31 -2.92 28.58 3.00
CA SER A 31 -2.33 29.51 3.97
C SER A 31 -2.73 29.16 5.40
N GLY A 32 -1.76 28.93 6.28
CA GLY A 32 -2.03 28.66 7.70
C GLY A 32 -2.68 29.84 8.42
N VAL A 33 -2.26 31.09 8.13
CA VAL A 33 -2.92 32.30 8.66
C VAL A 33 -4.37 32.39 8.18
N GLY A 34 -4.59 32.19 6.87
CA GLY A 34 -5.93 32.22 6.29
C GLY A 34 -6.85 31.17 6.92
N PHE A 35 -6.32 29.97 7.16
CA PHE A 35 -7.05 28.90 7.82
C PHE A 35 -7.37 29.22 9.29
N ALA A 36 -6.39 29.70 10.07
CA ALA A 36 -6.59 30.12 11.46
C ALA A 36 -7.68 31.20 11.60
N ASN A 37 -7.62 32.24 10.77
CA ASN A 37 -8.61 33.32 10.77
C ASN A 37 -10.00 32.81 10.39
N ARG A 38 -10.09 31.87 9.44
CA ARG A 38 -11.36 31.26 9.07
C ARG A 38 -11.95 30.42 10.19
N LEU A 39 -11.14 29.69 10.95
CA LEU A 39 -11.61 28.98 12.16
C LEU A 39 -12.10 29.96 13.23
N ALA A 40 -11.35 31.04 13.46
CA ALA A 40 -11.74 32.06 14.44
C ALA A 40 -13.06 32.76 14.07
N SER A 41 -13.37 32.90 12.77
CA SER A 41 -14.64 33.48 12.31
C SER A 41 -15.91 32.70 12.69
N ILE A 42 -15.78 31.48 13.24
CA ILE A 42 -16.90 30.70 13.76
C ILE A 42 -17.42 31.30 15.09
N PHE A 43 -16.57 31.98 15.84
CA PHE A 43 -16.97 32.64 17.08
C PHE A 43 -17.89 33.84 16.80
N ASN A 44 -18.83 34.08 17.71
CA ASN A 44 -19.74 35.21 17.65
C ASN A 44 -19.68 36.03 18.95
N ASP A 45 -19.17 37.25 18.88
CA ASP A 45 -18.97 38.14 20.04
C ASP A 45 -20.27 38.57 20.74
N GLN A 46 -21.43 38.41 20.08
CA GLN A 46 -22.73 38.69 20.70
C GLN A 46 -23.17 37.61 21.68
N ARG A 47 -22.51 36.45 21.72
CA ARG A 47 -22.85 35.35 22.64
C ARG A 47 -22.11 35.51 23.95
N SER A 48 -22.85 35.57 25.05
CA SER A 48 -22.30 35.72 26.40
C SER A 48 -21.87 34.41 27.07
N TRP A 49 -21.97 33.29 26.37
CA TRP A 49 -21.62 31.96 26.88
C TRP A 49 -20.34 31.43 26.22
N PRO A 50 -19.62 30.49 26.87
CA PRO A 50 -18.45 29.83 26.28
C PRO A 50 -18.78 29.19 24.93
N GLN A 51 -17.92 29.42 23.94
CA GLN A 51 -18.08 28.91 22.58
C GLN A 51 -16.98 27.91 22.26
N LEU A 52 -17.29 26.96 21.40
CA LEU A 52 -16.34 26.03 20.81
C LEU A 52 -16.46 26.10 19.29
N ALA A 53 -15.45 26.64 18.63
CA ALA A 53 -15.29 26.57 17.19
C ALA A 53 -14.64 25.23 16.84
N HIS A 54 -15.32 24.40 16.04
CA HIS A 54 -14.77 23.13 15.59
C HIS A 54 -15.33 22.72 14.23
N ILE A 55 -14.54 21.94 13.50
CA ILE A 55 -14.82 21.45 12.15
C ILE A 55 -14.64 19.93 12.12
N ALA A 56 -15.25 19.28 11.14
CA ALA A 56 -15.10 17.84 10.93
C ALA A 56 -14.64 17.59 9.49
N THR A 57 -13.44 17.02 9.35
CA THR A 57 -12.79 16.71 8.07
C THR A 57 -12.01 15.41 8.20
N ASP A 58 -11.92 14.64 7.11
CA ASP A 58 -11.08 13.44 7.07
C ASP A 58 -9.59 13.82 7.23
N GLY A 59 -8.82 13.01 7.97
CA GLY A 59 -7.41 13.31 8.27
C GLY A 59 -6.54 13.36 7.03
N GLU A 60 -6.89 12.54 6.03
CA GLU A 60 -6.27 12.46 4.71
C GLU A 60 -6.39 13.77 3.92
N THR A 61 -7.25 14.69 4.34
CA THR A 61 -7.35 16.04 3.78
C THR A 61 -6.03 16.80 3.91
N TYR A 62 -5.28 16.58 5.00
CA TYR A 62 -4.05 17.30 5.32
C TYR A 62 -2.84 16.51 4.82
N GLY A 63 -2.42 16.77 3.57
CA GLY A 63 -1.20 16.21 2.98
C GLY A 63 -1.47 15.26 1.80
N HIS A 64 -2.48 14.38 1.90
CA HIS A 64 -2.80 13.44 0.81
C HIS A 64 -3.71 14.07 -0.25
N HIS A 65 -4.87 14.62 0.14
CA HIS A 65 -5.77 15.29 -0.81
C HIS A 65 -5.31 16.71 -1.15
N HIS A 66 -4.79 17.44 -0.17
CA HIS A 66 -4.16 18.74 -0.37
C HIS A 66 -2.68 18.65 -0.03
N ARG A 67 -1.85 18.64 -1.07
CA ARG A 67 -0.39 18.65 -0.93
C ARG A 67 0.03 19.82 -0.03
N HIS A 68 0.85 19.56 0.98
CA HIS A 68 1.29 20.52 2.00
C HIS A 68 0.18 21.05 2.94
N GLY A 69 -1.02 20.46 2.93
CA GLY A 69 -2.10 20.86 3.83
C GLY A 69 -1.79 20.63 5.31
N ASP A 70 -0.94 19.65 5.61
CA ASP A 70 -0.35 19.40 6.93
C ASP A 70 0.48 20.60 7.43
N MET A 71 1.25 21.24 6.55
CA MET A 71 2.03 22.44 6.89
C MET A 71 1.10 23.62 7.20
N ALA A 72 0.02 23.79 6.44
CA ALA A 72 -0.96 24.83 6.70
C ALA A 72 -1.68 24.62 8.03
N LEU A 73 -2.03 23.37 8.38
CA LEU A 73 -2.59 23.02 9.68
C LEU A 73 -1.60 23.33 10.81
N ALA A 74 -0.35 22.86 10.71
CA ALA A 74 0.67 23.09 11.72
C ALA A 74 0.90 24.59 11.97
N TYR A 75 1.02 25.37 10.90
CA TYR A 75 1.19 26.82 11.00
C TYR A 75 -0.05 27.52 11.56
N ALA A 76 -1.26 27.08 11.19
CA ALA A 76 -2.50 27.63 11.73
C ALA A 76 -2.59 27.45 13.26
N LEU A 77 -2.24 26.26 13.76
CA LEU A 77 -2.22 25.98 15.19
C LEU A 77 -1.21 26.86 15.92
N HIS A 78 0.01 26.97 15.37
CA HIS A 78 1.05 27.83 15.92
C HIS A 78 0.60 29.31 15.98
N TYR A 79 0.03 29.80 14.87
CA TYR A 79 -0.46 31.18 14.77
C TYR A 79 -1.58 31.47 15.78
N ILE A 80 -2.51 30.53 15.99
CA ILE A 80 -3.59 30.67 16.99
C ILE A 80 -3.02 30.87 18.40
N GLU A 81 -1.99 30.08 18.77
CA GLU A 81 -1.37 30.17 20.09
C GLU A 81 -0.53 31.44 20.24
N GLU A 82 0.32 31.75 19.26
CA GLU A 82 1.23 32.91 19.30
C GLU A 82 0.48 34.24 19.38
N THR A 83 -0.63 34.36 18.65
CA THR A 83 -1.45 35.58 18.62
C THR A 83 -2.53 35.62 19.71
N GLY A 84 -2.71 34.53 20.47
CA GLY A 84 -3.78 34.42 21.46
C GLY A 84 -5.19 34.46 20.85
N LEU A 85 -5.34 34.10 19.57
CA LEU A 85 -6.60 34.19 18.81
C LEU A 85 -7.70 33.32 19.42
N ALA A 86 -7.33 32.14 19.92
CA ALA A 86 -8.22 31.22 20.62
C ALA A 86 -7.42 30.26 21.51
N LYS A 87 -8.10 29.58 22.44
CA LYS A 87 -7.49 28.49 23.21
C LYS A 87 -7.73 27.14 22.53
N LEU A 88 -6.67 26.49 22.08
CA LEU A 88 -6.75 25.11 21.57
C LEU A 88 -7.15 24.16 22.70
N THR A 89 -8.09 23.25 22.42
CA THR A 89 -8.61 22.30 23.39
C THR A 89 -9.24 21.08 22.71
N ASN A 90 -9.54 20.03 23.48
CA ASN A 90 -10.29 18.86 23.03
C ASN A 90 -11.68 18.80 23.70
N TYR A 91 -12.55 17.94 23.19
CA TYR A 91 -13.92 17.82 23.69
C TYR A 91 -14.00 17.43 25.18
N ALA A 92 -13.11 16.57 25.66
CA ALA A 92 -13.11 16.13 27.06
C ALA A 92 -12.77 17.29 28.02
N ALA A 93 -11.71 18.05 27.69
CA ALA A 93 -11.28 19.22 28.46
C ALA A 93 -12.34 20.33 28.45
N TYR A 94 -13.00 20.56 27.30
CA TYR A 94 -14.11 21.50 27.22
C TYR A 94 -15.29 21.08 28.11
N LEU A 95 -15.71 19.80 28.06
CA LEU A 95 -16.84 19.30 28.85
C LEU A 95 -16.60 19.27 30.35
N GLN A 96 -15.34 19.05 30.77
CA GLN A 96 -14.99 19.12 32.19
C GLN A 96 -15.25 20.51 32.76
N ARG A 97 -15.08 21.56 31.95
CA ARG A 97 -15.28 22.95 32.35
C ARG A 97 -16.69 23.47 32.07
N TYR A 98 -17.32 22.98 31.00
CA TYR A 98 -18.61 23.48 30.51
C TYR A 98 -19.55 22.32 30.19
N ARG A 99 -20.45 22.00 31.14
CA ARG A 99 -21.47 20.97 30.93
C ARG A 99 -22.56 21.44 29.97
N PRO A 100 -23.18 20.54 29.18
CA PRO A 100 -24.28 20.91 28.31
C PRO A 100 -25.47 21.47 29.10
N THR A 101 -25.91 22.68 28.75
CA THR A 101 -27.09 23.33 29.35
C THR A 101 -28.36 23.17 28.53
N TYR A 102 -28.23 22.70 27.29
CA TYR A 102 -29.34 22.48 26.36
C TYR A 102 -29.57 21.00 26.10
N GLU A 103 -30.84 20.62 26.00
CA GLU A 103 -31.27 19.34 25.46
C GLU A 103 -31.54 19.48 23.95
N VAL A 104 -31.15 18.47 23.18
CA VAL A 104 -31.34 18.42 21.73
C VAL A 104 -31.82 17.04 21.30
N GLN A 105 -32.54 16.99 20.19
CA GLN A 105 -32.94 15.75 19.54
C GLN A 105 -32.13 15.56 18.25
N ILE A 106 -31.78 14.32 17.95
CA ILE A 106 -31.14 13.95 16.69
C ILE A 106 -32.23 13.39 15.78
N ILE A 107 -32.28 13.88 14.55
CA ILE A 107 -33.09 13.26 13.49
C ILE A 107 -32.44 11.93 13.17
N GLU A 108 -33.15 10.82 13.36
CA GLU A 108 -32.59 9.50 13.12
C GLU A 108 -32.20 9.30 11.65
N ARG A 109 -31.21 8.42 11.41
CA ARG A 109 -30.72 8.06 10.07
C ARG A 109 -30.23 9.25 9.24
N THR A 110 -29.76 10.31 9.88
CA THR A 110 -28.99 11.37 9.21
C THR A 110 -27.52 11.00 9.08
N SER A 111 -26.81 11.65 8.16
CA SER A 111 -25.35 11.59 8.09
C SER A 111 -24.77 12.98 7.81
N TRP A 112 -23.48 13.13 8.07
CA TRP A 112 -22.73 14.36 7.82
C TRP A 112 -22.42 14.60 6.32
N SER A 113 -22.51 13.57 5.48
CA SER A 113 -22.01 13.57 4.09
C SER A 113 -23.05 13.20 3.02
N CYS A 114 -24.31 13.04 3.43
CA CYS A 114 -25.43 12.81 2.52
C CYS A 114 -26.67 13.58 3.00
N ALA A 115 -27.16 14.48 2.14
CA ALA A 115 -28.38 15.26 2.39
C ALA A 115 -29.64 14.37 2.52
N HIS A 116 -29.57 13.13 2.01
CA HIS A 116 -30.64 12.13 2.06
C HIS A 116 -30.46 11.15 3.23
N GLY A 117 -29.84 11.61 4.32
CA GLY A 117 -29.58 10.82 5.52
C GLY A 117 -28.55 9.72 5.28
N VAL A 118 -28.91 8.45 5.49
CA VAL A 118 -28.05 7.30 5.21
C VAL A 118 -28.28 6.69 3.83
N GLY A 119 -29.05 7.35 2.96
CA GLY A 119 -29.41 6.85 1.62
C GLY A 119 -28.19 6.49 0.76
N ARG A 120 -27.06 7.20 0.91
CA ARG A 120 -25.81 6.91 0.18
C ARG A 120 -25.34 5.47 0.34
N TRP A 121 -25.62 4.80 1.46
CA TRP A 121 -25.14 3.44 1.75
C TRP A 121 -26.19 2.34 1.54
N SER A 122 -27.37 2.68 0.99
CA SER A 122 -28.46 1.72 0.84
C SER A 122 -29.25 1.85 -0.46
N THR A 123 -29.31 3.03 -1.06
CA THR A 123 -30.25 3.34 -2.15
C THR A 123 -29.61 4.25 -3.20
N ASP A 124 -30.27 4.33 -4.35
CA ASP A 124 -29.98 5.35 -5.35
C ASP A 124 -30.55 6.71 -4.91
N CYS A 125 -29.85 7.38 -3.99
CA CYS A 125 -30.23 8.72 -3.55
C CYS A 125 -29.58 9.83 -4.40
N GLY A 126 -28.97 9.49 -5.56
CA GLY A 126 -28.26 10.41 -6.44
C GLY A 126 -26.96 11.01 -5.88
N CYS A 127 -26.55 10.65 -4.66
CA CYS A 127 -25.27 11.10 -4.12
C CYS A 127 -24.12 10.29 -4.71
N SER A 128 -23.24 11.00 -5.42
CA SER A 128 -22.02 10.51 -6.08
C SER A 128 -20.82 11.40 -5.72
N THR A 129 -19.61 11.06 -6.17
CA THR A 129 -18.44 11.97 -6.08
C THR A 129 -18.45 13.02 -7.18
N GLY A 130 -19.42 12.94 -8.11
CA GLY A 130 -19.55 13.87 -9.24
C GLY A 130 -18.55 13.63 -10.36
N SER A 131 -17.77 12.55 -10.30
CA SER A 131 -16.69 12.26 -11.25
C SER A 131 -17.22 11.77 -12.61
N ASN A 132 -18.40 11.14 -12.63
CA ASN A 132 -18.97 10.53 -13.83
C ASN A 132 -20.40 11.01 -14.11
N PRO A 133 -20.59 12.04 -14.95
CA PRO A 133 -21.91 12.50 -15.36
C PRO A 133 -22.73 11.38 -16.02
N GLY A 134 -23.99 11.22 -15.59
CA GLY A 134 -24.92 10.23 -16.15
C GLY A 134 -24.91 8.85 -15.48
N TRP A 135 -23.99 8.59 -14.54
CA TRP A 135 -24.01 7.36 -13.75
C TRP A 135 -25.05 7.44 -12.63
N ASN A 136 -25.62 6.29 -12.27
CA ASN A 136 -26.59 6.15 -11.18
C ASN A 136 -26.11 5.15 -10.12
N GLN A 137 -26.80 5.13 -8.99
CA GLN A 137 -26.43 4.34 -7.82
C GLN A 137 -27.46 3.23 -7.53
N ALA A 138 -28.22 2.82 -8.54
CA ALA A 138 -29.23 1.76 -8.47
C ALA A 138 -28.65 0.40 -8.06
N TRP A 139 -27.35 0.20 -8.22
CA TRP A 139 -26.63 -1.01 -7.80
C TRP A 139 -26.51 -1.19 -6.29
N ARG A 140 -26.63 -0.12 -5.49
CA ARG A 140 -26.43 -0.17 -4.03
C ARG A 140 -27.47 -1.02 -3.31
N ALA A 141 -28.74 -0.88 -3.69
CA ALA A 141 -29.85 -1.62 -3.10
C ALA A 141 -29.75 -3.15 -3.33
N PRO A 142 -29.58 -3.66 -4.57
CA PRO A 142 -29.42 -5.10 -4.80
C PRO A 142 -28.14 -5.66 -4.19
N LEU A 143 -27.02 -4.91 -4.17
CA LEU A 143 -25.82 -5.33 -3.44
C LEU A 143 -26.14 -5.51 -1.96
N ARG A 144 -26.73 -4.50 -1.33
CA ARG A 144 -27.10 -4.54 0.09
C ARG A 144 -28.03 -5.72 0.40
N ALA A 145 -29.03 -5.95 -0.44
CA ALA A 145 -29.96 -7.06 -0.29
C ALA A 145 -29.28 -8.44 -0.39
N ALA A 146 -28.29 -8.60 -1.29
CA ALA A 146 -27.53 -9.85 -1.39
C ALA A 146 -26.69 -10.10 -0.13
N LEU A 147 -26.07 -9.06 0.44
CA LEU A 147 -25.28 -9.16 1.68
C LEU A 147 -26.16 -9.40 2.91
N ASP A 148 -27.30 -8.72 3.01
CA ASP A 148 -28.29 -8.95 4.09
C ASP A 148 -28.81 -10.39 4.05
N TRP A 149 -29.12 -10.91 2.86
CA TRP A 149 -29.50 -12.31 2.69
C TRP A 149 -28.39 -13.27 3.14
N LEU A 150 -27.13 -13.00 2.78
CA LEU A 150 -25.99 -13.84 3.19
C LEU A 150 -25.84 -13.86 4.71
N ARG A 151 -25.89 -12.69 5.36
CA ARG A 151 -25.85 -12.55 6.82
C ARG A 151 -26.97 -13.35 7.48
N ASP A 152 -28.20 -13.15 7.05
CA ASP A 152 -29.38 -13.74 7.68
C ASP A 152 -29.46 -15.26 7.45
N THR A 153 -28.90 -15.73 6.32
CA THR A 153 -28.73 -17.16 6.04
C THR A 153 -27.69 -17.80 6.95
N ILE A 154 -26.56 -17.13 7.20
CA ILE A 154 -25.46 -17.70 7.98
C ILE A 154 -25.71 -17.60 9.50
N ALA A 155 -26.36 -16.55 10.00
CA ALA A 155 -26.49 -16.28 11.43
C ALA A 155 -27.08 -17.46 12.24
N PRO A 156 -28.18 -18.12 11.84
CA PRO A 156 -28.71 -19.28 12.57
C PRO A 156 -27.75 -20.49 12.57
N ARG A 157 -26.99 -20.69 11.49
CA ARG A 157 -26.02 -21.80 11.36
C ARG A 157 -24.80 -21.57 12.25
N PHE A 158 -24.29 -20.35 12.25
CA PHE A 158 -23.27 -19.90 13.18
C PHE A 158 -23.70 -20.17 14.62
N GLU A 159 -24.88 -19.70 15.01
CA GLU A 159 -25.38 -19.87 16.37
C GLU A 159 -25.58 -21.34 16.74
N GLY A 160 -26.15 -22.14 15.83
CA GLY A 160 -26.37 -23.57 16.04
C GLY A 160 -25.07 -24.36 16.25
N TYR A 161 -24.04 -24.10 15.44
CA TYR A 161 -22.75 -24.79 15.60
C TYR A 161 -21.96 -24.24 16.80
N ALA A 162 -21.87 -22.91 16.93
CA ALA A 162 -21.10 -22.28 17.99
C ALA A 162 -21.62 -22.62 19.39
N ARG A 163 -22.94 -22.75 19.60
CA ARG A 163 -23.51 -23.15 20.91
C ARG A 163 -23.09 -24.56 21.35
N ARG A 164 -22.59 -25.41 20.44
CA ARG A 164 -22.03 -26.72 20.81
C ARG A 164 -20.65 -26.59 21.45
N LEU A 165 -19.90 -25.56 21.07
CA LEU A 165 -18.50 -25.34 21.47
C LEU A 165 -18.35 -24.24 22.52
N LEU A 166 -19.23 -23.24 22.52
CA LEU A 166 -19.13 -21.99 23.28
C LEU A 166 -20.34 -21.77 24.20
N HIS A 167 -20.12 -21.13 25.35
CA HIS A 167 -21.19 -20.79 26.31
C HIS A 167 -22.20 -19.83 25.67
N ASP A 168 -21.70 -18.70 25.16
CA ASP A 168 -22.45 -17.66 24.45
C ASP A 168 -21.68 -17.27 23.17
N PRO A 169 -22.18 -17.67 21.98
CA PRO A 169 -21.53 -17.34 20.71
C PRO A 169 -21.42 -15.85 20.40
N TRP A 170 -22.42 -15.06 20.82
CA TRP A 170 -22.49 -13.64 20.46
C TRP A 170 -21.59 -12.81 21.35
N ALA A 171 -21.50 -13.16 22.64
CA ALA A 171 -20.50 -12.59 23.53
C ALA A 171 -19.07 -12.94 23.08
N ALA A 172 -18.83 -14.20 22.68
CA ALA A 172 -17.54 -14.61 22.14
C ALA A 172 -17.16 -13.85 20.86
N ARG A 173 -18.13 -13.59 19.97
CA ARG A 173 -17.93 -12.75 18.78
C ARG A 173 -17.49 -11.33 19.16
N ASP A 174 -18.16 -10.70 20.13
CA ASP A 174 -17.83 -9.33 20.55
C ASP A 174 -16.44 -9.25 21.20
N ASP A 175 -16.10 -10.23 22.03
CA ASP A 175 -14.80 -10.31 22.70
C ASP A 175 -13.66 -10.72 21.74
N TYR A 176 -13.98 -11.25 20.55
CA TYR A 176 -12.97 -11.69 19.58
C TYR A 176 -12.06 -10.56 19.09
N ILE A 177 -12.43 -9.30 19.28
CA ILE A 177 -11.54 -8.16 19.04
C ILE A 177 -10.21 -8.30 19.79
N SER A 178 -10.19 -8.92 20.98
CA SER A 178 -8.93 -9.16 21.72
C SER A 178 -7.98 -10.06 20.95
N VAL A 179 -8.50 -11.05 20.23
CA VAL A 179 -7.70 -11.96 19.38
C VAL A 179 -7.30 -11.28 18.08
N ILE A 180 -8.15 -10.42 17.51
CA ILE A 180 -7.80 -9.67 16.30
C ILE A 180 -6.61 -8.73 16.56
N LEU A 181 -6.58 -8.08 17.73
CA LEU A 181 -5.53 -7.15 18.12
C LEU A 181 -4.24 -7.87 18.57
N ASP A 182 -4.36 -9.08 19.12
CA ASP A 182 -3.23 -9.92 19.51
C ASP A 182 -3.51 -11.41 19.22
N ARG A 183 -2.82 -11.97 18.23
CA ARG A 183 -2.95 -13.38 17.83
C ARG A 183 -1.92 -14.30 18.49
N SER A 184 -1.27 -13.86 19.55
CA SER A 184 -0.34 -14.71 20.31
C SER A 184 -1.02 -16.02 20.74
N PRO A 185 -0.29 -17.16 20.73
CA PRO A 185 -0.83 -18.44 21.16
C PRO A 185 -1.46 -18.40 22.56
N GLU A 186 -0.87 -17.61 23.46
CA GLU A 186 -1.34 -17.40 24.83
C GLU A 186 -2.69 -16.69 24.86
N ASN A 187 -2.85 -15.58 24.12
CA ASN A 187 -4.11 -14.84 24.07
C ASN A 187 -5.23 -15.63 23.38
N VAL A 188 -4.91 -16.37 22.31
CA VAL A 188 -5.86 -17.28 21.66
C VAL A 188 -6.30 -18.38 22.62
N ALA A 189 -5.38 -19.00 23.36
CA ALA A 189 -5.71 -20.01 24.35
C ALA A 189 -6.58 -19.45 25.49
N ALA A 190 -6.28 -18.24 25.96
CA ALA A 190 -7.06 -17.56 26.99
C ALA A 190 -8.48 -17.24 26.50
N PHE A 191 -8.64 -16.71 25.28
CA PHE A 191 -9.95 -16.47 24.67
C PHE A 191 -10.77 -17.77 24.59
N ILE A 192 -10.20 -18.84 24.04
CA ILE A 192 -10.89 -20.12 23.95
C ILE A 192 -11.28 -20.62 25.34
N GLY A 193 -10.38 -20.57 26.32
CA GLY A 193 -10.65 -21.03 27.68
C GLY A 193 -11.74 -20.24 28.41
N ARG A 194 -11.91 -18.94 28.11
CA ARG A 194 -13.00 -18.12 28.68
C ARG A 194 -14.37 -18.45 28.10
N HIS A 195 -14.45 -18.77 26.81
CA HIS A 195 -15.72 -18.90 26.10
C HIS A 195 -16.15 -20.35 25.84
N SER A 196 -15.25 -21.33 25.88
CA SER A 196 -15.57 -22.72 25.53
C SER A 196 -16.34 -23.45 26.63
N ARG A 197 -17.27 -24.35 26.24
CA ARG A 197 -18.05 -25.20 27.17
C ARG A 197 -17.25 -26.32 27.86
N GLY A 198 -15.94 -26.37 27.62
CA GLY A 198 -15.06 -27.41 28.10
C GLY A 198 -13.72 -27.41 27.35
N ARG A 199 -12.93 -28.47 27.55
CA ARG A 199 -11.69 -28.68 26.80
C ARG A 199 -12.02 -29.04 25.36
N LEU A 200 -11.53 -28.22 24.43
CA LEU A 200 -11.66 -28.45 22.99
C LEU A 200 -10.45 -29.19 22.45
N ASP A 201 -10.67 -30.11 21.51
CA ASP A 201 -9.59 -30.67 20.69
C ASP A 201 -9.13 -29.68 19.61
N ASP A 202 -8.07 -30.01 18.87
CA ASP A 202 -7.48 -29.10 17.88
C ASP A 202 -8.45 -28.77 16.73
N HIS A 203 -9.25 -29.73 16.27
CA HIS A 203 -10.25 -29.50 15.23
C HIS A 203 -11.35 -28.54 15.71
N GLN A 204 -11.81 -28.71 16.95
CA GLN A 204 -12.79 -27.84 17.57
C GLN A 204 -12.24 -26.43 17.82
N ARG A 205 -10.97 -26.30 18.21
CA ARG A 205 -10.30 -25.00 18.35
C ARG A 205 -10.25 -24.26 17.01
N ILE A 206 -9.84 -24.95 15.94
CA ILE A 206 -9.84 -24.39 14.58
C ILE A 206 -11.27 -23.98 14.18
N ALA A 207 -12.27 -24.82 14.45
CA ALA A 207 -13.67 -24.51 14.15
C ALA A 207 -14.16 -23.26 14.87
N VAL A 208 -13.82 -23.07 16.15
CA VAL A 208 -14.13 -21.83 16.89
C VAL A 208 -13.51 -20.61 16.22
N LEU A 209 -12.23 -20.66 15.84
CA LEU A 209 -11.56 -19.53 15.20
C LEU A 209 -12.15 -19.24 13.81
N LYS A 210 -12.48 -20.28 13.02
CA LYS A 210 -13.19 -20.12 11.74
C LYS A 210 -14.58 -19.51 11.93
N LEU A 211 -15.33 -19.90 12.96
CA LEU A 211 -16.64 -19.32 13.29
C LEU A 211 -16.53 -17.82 13.65
N MET A 212 -15.47 -17.43 14.36
CA MET A 212 -15.22 -16.01 14.69
C MET A 212 -14.84 -15.20 13.45
N GLU A 213 -13.96 -15.73 12.61
CA GLU A 213 -13.58 -15.08 11.34
C GLU A 213 -14.76 -15.00 10.36
N LEU A 214 -15.65 -15.99 10.35
CA LEU A 214 -16.90 -15.96 9.58
C LEU A 214 -17.75 -14.75 9.98
N GLN A 215 -17.99 -14.55 11.28
CA GLN A 215 -18.73 -13.37 11.77
C GLN A 215 -18.00 -12.07 11.48
N ARG A 216 -16.67 -12.04 11.64
CA ARG A 216 -15.85 -10.87 11.29
C ARG A 216 -16.08 -10.48 9.83
N HIS A 217 -16.06 -11.43 8.90
CA HIS A 217 -16.23 -11.14 7.47
C HIS A 217 -17.66 -10.71 7.12
N LEU A 218 -18.67 -11.25 7.82
CA LEU A 218 -20.05 -10.77 7.73
C LEU A 218 -20.21 -9.33 8.23
N MET A 219 -19.34 -8.83 9.12
CA MET A 219 -19.31 -7.42 9.51
C MET A 219 -18.50 -6.57 8.51
N LEU A 220 -17.32 -7.06 8.10
CA LEU A 220 -16.43 -6.35 7.17
C LEU A 220 -17.07 -6.12 5.79
N MET A 221 -17.93 -7.05 5.34
CA MET A 221 -18.71 -6.85 4.11
C MET A 221 -19.70 -5.69 4.20
N TYR A 222 -19.76 -4.89 5.28
CA TYR A 222 -20.53 -3.64 5.36
C TYR A 222 -19.63 -2.39 5.47
N THR A 223 -18.34 -2.50 5.15
CA THR A 223 -17.39 -1.38 5.18
C THR A 223 -17.84 -0.23 4.27
N SER A 224 -18.28 0.89 4.85
CA SER A 224 -19.02 1.97 4.18
C SER A 224 -18.39 2.54 2.90
N CYS A 225 -17.06 2.46 2.74
CA CYS A 225 -16.36 2.87 1.52
C CYS A 225 -16.87 2.15 0.26
N GLY A 226 -17.30 0.88 0.37
CA GLY A 226 -17.85 0.09 -0.73
C GLY A 226 -19.20 0.57 -1.28
N TRP A 227 -19.78 1.63 -0.72
CA TRP A 227 -20.98 2.29 -1.23
C TRP A 227 -20.75 3.75 -1.58
N PHE A 228 -19.62 4.33 -1.16
CA PHE A 228 -19.45 5.77 -1.18
C PHE A 228 -19.29 6.32 -2.60
N PHE A 229 -18.58 5.58 -3.45
CA PHE A 229 -18.22 5.93 -4.82
C PHE A 229 -19.30 5.58 -5.85
N ASP A 230 -18.99 5.85 -7.12
CA ASP A 230 -20.00 5.95 -8.18
C ASP A 230 -20.46 4.60 -8.75
N ASP A 231 -19.65 3.54 -8.66
CA ASP A 231 -19.88 2.29 -9.41
C ASP A 231 -19.61 0.98 -8.63
N LEU A 232 -20.35 -0.05 -9.03
CA LEU A 232 -20.24 -1.42 -8.52
C LEU A 232 -18.85 -2.04 -8.76
N SER A 233 -18.16 -1.67 -9.84
CA SER A 233 -16.85 -2.21 -10.21
C SER A 233 -15.67 -1.50 -9.55
N GLY A 234 -15.93 -0.52 -8.68
CA GLY A 234 -14.91 0.16 -7.88
C GLY A 234 -14.20 -0.80 -6.92
N ILE A 235 -12.92 -0.51 -6.62
CA ILE A 235 -12.07 -1.38 -5.81
C ILE A 235 -12.64 -1.61 -4.40
N GLU A 236 -13.31 -0.61 -3.83
CA GLU A 236 -13.93 -0.65 -2.51
C GLU A 236 -15.11 -1.61 -2.49
N THR A 237 -15.93 -1.57 -3.54
CA THR A 237 -17.10 -2.43 -3.70
C THR A 237 -16.67 -3.88 -3.95
N ILE A 238 -15.62 -4.08 -4.75
CA ILE A 238 -15.00 -5.39 -4.94
C ILE A 238 -14.46 -5.94 -3.61
N GLN A 239 -13.82 -5.10 -2.79
CA GLN A 239 -13.33 -5.52 -1.47
C GLN A 239 -14.46 -6.00 -0.55
N VAL A 240 -15.63 -5.33 -0.59
CA VAL A 240 -16.84 -5.79 0.11
C VAL A 240 -17.29 -7.17 -0.40
N MET A 241 -17.28 -7.39 -1.72
CA MET A 241 -17.60 -8.70 -2.29
C MET A 241 -16.55 -9.76 -1.92
N MET A 242 -15.28 -9.40 -1.77
CA MET A 242 -14.23 -10.31 -1.29
C MET A 242 -14.49 -10.75 0.15
N TYR A 243 -14.93 -9.85 1.03
CA TYR A 243 -15.35 -10.23 2.39
C TYR A 243 -16.53 -11.19 2.38
N ALA A 244 -17.54 -10.94 1.54
CA ALA A 244 -18.67 -11.85 1.36
C ALA A 244 -18.22 -13.23 0.83
N GLY A 245 -17.33 -13.25 -0.17
CA GLY A 245 -16.75 -14.49 -0.70
C GLY A 245 -15.99 -15.28 0.35
N ARG A 246 -15.19 -14.62 1.20
CA ARG A 246 -14.49 -15.29 2.30
C ARG A 246 -15.45 -15.82 3.38
N ALA A 247 -16.54 -15.10 3.67
CA ALA A 247 -17.60 -15.62 4.55
C ALA A 247 -18.25 -16.88 3.95
N ILE A 248 -18.53 -16.90 2.64
CA ILE A 248 -19.05 -18.07 1.94
C ILE A 248 -18.07 -19.25 2.00
N GLN A 249 -16.78 -19.00 1.77
CA GLN A 249 -15.73 -20.02 1.86
C GLN A 249 -15.69 -20.65 3.26
N LEU A 250 -15.64 -19.83 4.32
CA LEU A 250 -15.65 -20.31 5.71
C LEU A 250 -16.94 -21.06 6.06
N ALA A 251 -18.09 -20.58 5.58
CA ALA A 251 -19.37 -21.24 5.78
C ALA A 251 -19.40 -22.63 5.10
N HIS A 252 -18.84 -22.75 3.90
CA HIS A 252 -18.71 -24.03 3.21
C HIS A 252 -17.83 -24.99 4.00
N GLU A 253 -16.66 -24.55 4.48
CA GLU A 253 -15.74 -25.37 5.28
C GLU A 253 -16.36 -25.82 6.62
N LEU A 254 -17.20 -24.99 7.24
CA LEU A 254 -17.80 -25.26 8.56
C LEU A 254 -19.10 -26.08 8.48
N PHE A 255 -19.90 -25.88 7.44
CA PHE A 255 -21.26 -26.40 7.35
C PHE A 255 -21.49 -27.36 6.16
N GLY A 256 -20.59 -27.37 5.17
CA GLY A 256 -20.68 -28.23 3.98
C GLY A 256 -21.79 -27.85 2.99
N GLU A 257 -22.42 -26.68 3.14
CA GLU A 257 -23.56 -26.25 2.32
C GLU A 257 -23.13 -25.41 1.10
N GLU A 258 -23.88 -25.51 0.00
CA GLU A 258 -23.69 -24.68 -1.20
C GLU A 258 -24.50 -23.38 -1.09
N ILE A 259 -23.89 -22.32 -0.53
CA ILE A 259 -24.50 -20.98 -0.38
C ILE A 259 -24.17 -20.08 -1.58
N GLU A 260 -23.05 -20.34 -2.26
CA GLU A 260 -22.49 -19.45 -3.28
C GLU A 260 -23.43 -19.22 -4.47
N GLY A 261 -24.08 -20.27 -4.98
CA GLY A 261 -24.95 -20.17 -6.16
C GLY A 261 -26.09 -19.16 -5.98
N GLU A 262 -26.82 -19.25 -4.86
CA GLU A 262 -27.92 -18.33 -4.56
C GLU A 262 -27.42 -16.92 -4.24
N PHE A 263 -26.26 -16.78 -3.59
CA PHE A 263 -25.62 -15.48 -3.41
C PHE A 263 -25.34 -14.80 -4.75
N LEU A 264 -24.76 -15.52 -5.71
CA LEU A 264 -24.44 -15.00 -7.03
C LEU A 264 -25.69 -14.61 -7.84
N ASN A 265 -26.78 -15.38 -7.71
CA ASN A 265 -28.06 -15.05 -8.35
C ASN A 265 -28.61 -13.70 -7.86
N ARG A 266 -28.49 -13.43 -6.56
CA ARG A 266 -28.89 -12.15 -5.95
C ARG A 266 -27.95 -11.02 -6.34
N LEU A 267 -26.65 -11.30 -6.29
CA LEU A 267 -25.60 -10.34 -6.63
C LEU A 267 -25.67 -9.88 -8.10
N ALA A 268 -26.12 -10.75 -9.02
CA ALA A 268 -26.33 -10.43 -10.43
C ALA A 268 -27.37 -9.31 -10.68
N GLN A 269 -28.22 -8.99 -9.69
CA GLN A 269 -29.16 -7.87 -9.79
C GLN A 269 -28.46 -6.51 -9.66
N ALA A 270 -27.28 -6.45 -9.04
CA ALA A 270 -26.47 -5.25 -9.01
C ALA A 270 -25.71 -5.11 -10.34
N ARG A 271 -25.89 -4.00 -11.05
CA ARG A 271 -25.26 -3.75 -12.35
C ARG A 271 -24.27 -2.61 -12.28
N SER A 272 -23.11 -2.76 -12.90
CA SER A 272 -22.20 -1.65 -13.11
C SER A 272 -22.80 -0.67 -14.12
N ASN A 273 -22.49 0.62 -13.95
CA ASN A 273 -22.71 1.66 -14.94
C ASN A 273 -21.87 1.45 -16.21
N LEU A 274 -20.84 0.59 -16.15
CA LEU A 274 -20.00 0.22 -17.28
C LEU A 274 -20.47 -1.12 -17.88
N PRO A 275 -21.05 -1.13 -19.11
CA PRO A 275 -21.53 -2.36 -19.72
C PRO A 275 -20.46 -3.44 -19.88
N SER A 276 -19.20 -3.07 -20.12
CA SER A 276 -18.06 -3.99 -20.24
C SER A 276 -17.68 -4.68 -18.92
N ARG A 277 -18.12 -4.13 -17.78
CA ARG A 277 -17.90 -4.71 -16.45
C ARG A 277 -19.02 -5.65 -16.03
N GLY A 278 -20.20 -5.52 -16.61
CA GLY A 278 -21.32 -6.43 -16.38
C GLY A 278 -22.02 -6.20 -15.04
N ASN A 279 -22.42 -7.29 -14.39
CA ASN A 279 -23.13 -7.29 -13.12
C ASN A 279 -22.27 -7.83 -11.96
N GLY A 280 -22.82 -7.85 -10.75
CA GLY A 280 -22.11 -8.30 -9.56
C GLY A 280 -21.65 -9.76 -9.61
N ARG A 281 -22.33 -10.66 -10.32
CA ARG A 281 -21.86 -12.04 -10.56
C ARG A 281 -20.61 -12.04 -11.44
N ASP A 282 -20.64 -11.31 -12.55
CA ASP A 282 -19.50 -11.21 -13.47
C ASP A 282 -18.26 -10.67 -12.74
N LEU A 283 -18.46 -9.66 -11.88
CA LEU A 283 -17.41 -9.08 -11.05
C LEU A 283 -16.89 -10.06 -10.00
N TYR A 284 -17.78 -10.81 -9.34
CA TYR A 284 -17.39 -11.82 -8.36
C TYR A 284 -16.54 -12.93 -9.01
N GLU A 285 -16.99 -13.48 -10.13
CA GLU A 285 -16.28 -14.55 -10.84
C GLU A 285 -14.92 -14.07 -11.37
N ARG A 286 -14.83 -12.81 -11.80
CA ARG A 286 -13.60 -12.23 -12.35
C ARG A 286 -12.61 -11.78 -11.28
N HIS A 287 -13.07 -11.33 -10.11
CA HIS A 287 -12.20 -10.64 -9.13
C HIS A 287 -12.20 -11.32 -7.76
N VAL A 288 -13.34 -11.83 -7.28
CA VAL A 288 -13.43 -12.46 -5.96
C VAL A 288 -12.97 -13.91 -6.00
N ARG A 289 -13.50 -14.72 -6.92
CA ARG A 289 -13.14 -16.15 -7.04
C ARG A 289 -11.63 -16.36 -7.23
N PRO A 290 -10.92 -15.61 -8.10
CA PRO A 290 -9.48 -15.76 -8.25
C PRO A 290 -8.68 -15.23 -7.05
N ALA A 291 -9.25 -14.33 -6.24
CA ALA A 291 -8.61 -13.80 -5.03
C ALA A 291 -8.79 -14.73 -3.81
N MET A 292 -9.67 -15.73 -3.87
CA MET A 292 -9.77 -16.75 -2.83
C MET A 292 -8.44 -17.51 -2.71
N VAL A 293 -8.01 -17.70 -1.47
CA VAL A 293 -6.78 -18.40 -1.11
C VAL A 293 -7.12 -19.53 -0.16
N ASP A 294 -6.63 -20.71 -0.49
CA ASP A 294 -6.59 -21.87 0.37
C ASP A 294 -5.12 -22.24 0.68
N LEU A 295 -4.92 -23.21 1.58
CA LEU A 295 -3.58 -23.64 1.94
C LEU A 295 -2.80 -24.25 0.75
N ARG A 296 -3.49 -24.86 -0.22
CA ARG A 296 -2.86 -25.41 -1.43
C ARG A 296 -2.26 -24.31 -2.30
N LYS A 297 -3.00 -23.23 -2.55
CA LYS A 297 -2.53 -22.07 -3.30
C LYS A 297 -1.36 -21.37 -2.62
N VAL A 298 -1.35 -21.28 -1.29
CA VAL A 298 -0.18 -20.80 -0.52
C VAL A 298 1.02 -21.72 -0.74
N GLY A 299 0.82 -23.04 -0.75
CA GLY A 299 1.87 -24.01 -1.02
C GLY A 299 2.44 -23.91 -2.43
N ALA A 300 1.57 -23.75 -3.43
CA ALA A 300 1.98 -23.56 -4.81
C ALA A 300 2.76 -22.25 -4.98
N HIS A 301 2.32 -21.19 -4.31
CA HIS A 301 3.05 -19.92 -4.24
C HIS A 301 4.46 -20.12 -3.67
N TYR A 302 4.56 -20.74 -2.48
CA TYR A 302 5.85 -21.04 -1.85
C TYR A 302 6.77 -21.87 -2.76
N ALA A 303 6.23 -22.93 -3.36
CA ALA A 303 6.99 -23.84 -4.21
C ALA A 303 7.62 -23.11 -5.41
N MET A 304 6.90 -22.14 -5.99
CA MET A 304 7.41 -21.30 -7.08
C MET A 304 8.44 -20.29 -6.62
N THR A 305 8.23 -19.62 -5.49
CA THR A 305 9.17 -18.61 -4.98
C THR A 305 10.47 -19.26 -4.51
N ALA A 306 10.40 -20.45 -3.93
CA ALA A 306 11.55 -21.26 -3.50
C ALA A 306 12.57 -21.49 -4.63
N LEU A 307 12.10 -21.67 -5.86
CA LEU A 307 12.93 -21.90 -7.04
C LEU A 307 13.80 -20.69 -7.45
N PHE A 308 13.40 -19.46 -7.09
CA PHE A 308 14.12 -18.24 -7.45
C PHE A 308 14.93 -17.62 -6.30
N ASN A 309 14.45 -17.74 -5.06
CA ASN A 309 14.94 -16.93 -3.95
C ASN A 309 15.91 -17.66 -3.03
N GLY A 310 16.02 -18.99 -3.09
CA GLY A 310 16.82 -19.75 -2.12
C GLY A 310 16.28 -19.51 -0.71
N VAL A 311 15.24 -20.24 -0.34
CA VAL A 311 14.39 -19.87 0.80
C VAL A 311 14.86 -20.52 2.11
N GLY A 312 14.63 -19.82 3.23
CA GLY A 312 14.88 -20.31 4.59
C GLY A 312 13.99 -21.49 5.00
N GLU A 313 14.28 -22.10 6.14
CA GLU A 313 13.51 -23.24 6.67
C GLU A 313 12.11 -22.85 7.18
N HIS A 314 11.96 -21.60 7.64
CA HIS A 314 10.70 -21.02 8.09
C HIS A 314 10.47 -19.71 7.34
N GLU A 315 9.33 -19.62 6.65
CA GLU A 315 8.93 -18.41 5.92
C GLU A 315 7.52 -17.99 6.31
N GLN A 316 7.34 -16.69 6.51
CA GLN A 316 6.02 -16.11 6.73
C GLN A 316 5.49 -15.51 5.43
N ILE A 317 4.41 -16.08 4.90
CA ILE A 317 3.72 -15.61 3.71
C ILE A 317 2.41 -14.98 4.15
N TYR A 318 2.37 -13.65 4.24
CA TYR A 318 1.22 -12.90 4.74
C TYR A 318 0.69 -13.46 6.08
N ALA A 319 -0.49 -14.07 6.08
CA ALA A 319 -1.17 -14.64 7.24
C ALA A 319 -0.89 -16.14 7.44
N TYR A 320 0.12 -16.69 6.77
CA TYR A 320 0.48 -18.10 6.81
C TYR A 320 1.94 -18.27 7.21
N THR A 321 2.21 -19.36 7.92
CA THR A 321 3.56 -19.84 8.21
C THR A 321 3.80 -21.08 7.37
N VAL A 322 4.95 -21.14 6.69
CA VAL A 322 5.40 -22.32 5.94
C VAL A 322 6.64 -22.88 6.63
N GLU A 323 6.53 -24.14 7.07
CA GLU A 323 7.63 -24.93 7.62
C GLU A 323 8.11 -25.88 6.51
N ARG A 324 9.39 -25.76 6.12
CA ARG A 324 9.99 -26.63 5.12
C ARG A 324 10.50 -27.90 5.78
N GLU A 325 9.87 -29.03 5.45
CA GLU A 325 10.25 -30.34 6.00
C GLU A 325 11.28 -31.06 5.13
N ASP A 326 11.27 -30.86 3.81
CA ASP A 326 12.26 -31.42 2.87
C ASP A 326 12.35 -30.58 1.57
N TYR A 327 13.52 -30.56 0.93
CA TYR A 327 13.78 -29.74 -0.26
C TYR A 327 14.92 -30.27 -1.14
N HIS A 328 14.64 -30.45 -2.43
CA HIS A 328 15.57 -30.89 -3.46
C HIS A 328 15.56 -29.90 -4.62
N LEU A 329 16.72 -29.32 -4.95
CA LEU A 329 16.89 -28.45 -6.12
C LEU A 329 17.89 -29.07 -7.08
N LEU A 330 17.42 -29.36 -8.30
CA LEU A 330 18.22 -29.88 -9.39
C LEU A 330 18.40 -28.80 -10.46
N LEU A 331 19.62 -28.70 -10.99
CA LEU A 331 20.00 -27.70 -11.99
C LEU A 331 20.52 -28.39 -13.25
N ALA A 332 20.04 -27.97 -14.41
CA ALA A 332 20.50 -28.43 -15.72
C ALA A 332 20.53 -27.26 -16.72
N GLY A 333 21.68 -26.61 -16.86
CA GLY A 333 21.82 -25.41 -17.69
C GLY A 333 20.99 -24.24 -17.14
N LYS A 334 20.05 -23.74 -17.94
CA LYS A 334 19.07 -22.72 -17.51
C LYS A 334 17.85 -23.32 -16.78
N SER A 335 17.67 -24.64 -16.85
CA SER A 335 16.51 -25.32 -16.27
C SER A 335 16.74 -25.64 -14.79
N ARG A 336 15.68 -25.56 -14.00
CA ARG A 336 15.66 -25.84 -12.57
C ARG A 336 14.45 -26.69 -12.22
N LEU A 337 14.63 -27.71 -11.38
CA LEU A 337 13.55 -28.51 -10.81
C LEU A 337 13.65 -28.46 -9.30
N ALA A 338 12.60 -27.95 -8.65
CA ALA A 338 12.46 -27.93 -7.20
C ALA A 338 11.39 -28.93 -6.78
N LEU A 339 11.73 -29.83 -5.88
CA LEU A 339 10.82 -30.82 -5.28
C LEU A 339 10.92 -30.71 -3.76
N GLY A 340 9.84 -31.00 -3.04
CA GLY A 340 9.92 -30.96 -1.58
C GLY A 340 8.63 -31.27 -0.84
N ARG A 341 8.73 -31.16 0.47
CA ARG A 341 7.63 -31.31 1.43
C ARG A 341 7.58 -30.11 2.36
N ILE A 342 6.37 -29.58 2.57
CA ILE A 342 6.11 -28.42 3.42
C ILE A 342 4.90 -28.66 4.31
N ARG A 343 4.87 -28.00 5.46
CA ARG A 343 3.69 -27.82 6.28
C ARG A 343 3.28 -26.35 6.27
N ILE A 344 2.01 -26.08 5.99
CA ILE A 344 1.47 -24.72 5.92
C ILE A 344 0.47 -24.56 7.05
N ILE A 345 0.57 -23.46 7.79
CA ILE A 345 -0.25 -23.15 8.95
C ILE A 345 -0.87 -21.78 8.78
N SER A 346 -2.19 -21.66 8.96
CA SER A 346 -2.88 -20.38 9.03
C SER A 346 -2.65 -19.73 10.40
N ASN A 347 -2.02 -18.56 10.42
CA ASN A 347 -1.80 -17.78 11.66
C ASN A 347 -3.10 -17.15 12.20
N ILE A 348 -4.19 -17.25 11.43
CA ILE A 348 -5.51 -16.72 11.80
C ILE A 348 -6.37 -17.78 12.49
N THR A 349 -6.38 -19.00 11.95
CA THR A 349 -7.29 -20.07 12.36
C THR A 349 -6.59 -21.27 13.01
N GLY A 350 -5.26 -21.36 12.88
CA GLY A 350 -4.48 -22.53 13.29
C GLY A 350 -4.62 -23.74 12.36
N GLU A 351 -5.43 -23.65 11.29
CA GLU A 351 -5.56 -24.71 10.31
C GLU A 351 -4.23 -25.01 9.65
N SER A 352 -3.89 -26.30 9.52
CA SER A 352 -2.63 -26.70 8.87
C SER A 352 -2.81 -27.88 7.93
N THR A 353 -1.99 -27.91 6.89
CA THR A 353 -1.91 -29.05 5.96
C THR A 353 -0.45 -29.33 5.59
N ARG A 354 -0.16 -30.59 5.26
CA ARG A 354 1.14 -31.01 4.72
C ARG A 354 1.01 -31.24 3.24
N LEU A 355 1.89 -30.64 2.45
CA LEU A 355 1.90 -30.73 0.99
C LEU A 355 3.26 -31.24 0.50
N SER A 356 3.21 -32.04 -0.57
CA SER A 356 4.35 -32.28 -1.45
C SER A 356 4.23 -31.40 -2.68
N PHE A 357 5.35 -30.89 -3.18
CA PHE A 357 5.37 -30.01 -4.34
C PHE A 357 6.42 -30.42 -5.36
N GLY A 358 6.20 -30.01 -6.61
CA GLY A 358 7.18 -30.11 -7.68
C GLY A 358 7.01 -28.98 -8.68
N VAL A 359 8.09 -28.23 -8.93
CA VAL A 359 8.10 -27.05 -9.81
C VAL A 359 9.32 -27.09 -10.73
N LEU A 360 9.05 -27.04 -12.03
CA LEU A 360 10.00 -26.98 -13.12
C LEU A 360 10.03 -25.55 -13.71
N HIS A 361 11.22 -24.98 -13.83
CA HIS A 361 11.48 -23.76 -14.60
C HIS A 361 12.42 -24.09 -15.74
N LEU A 362 12.05 -23.71 -16.96
CA LEU A 362 12.83 -23.97 -18.18
C LEU A 362 13.60 -22.72 -18.67
N GLY A 363 13.62 -21.65 -17.88
CA GLY A 363 14.10 -20.34 -18.29
C GLY A 363 12.96 -19.38 -18.65
N ASP A 364 13.29 -18.09 -18.70
CA ASP A 364 12.36 -16.99 -18.98
C ASP A 364 11.07 -17.09 -18.14
N HIS A 365 9.92 -17.14 -18.81
CA HIS A 365 8.58 -17.18 -18.22
C HIS A 365 7.99 -18.60 -18.10
N ASN A 366 8.75 -19.64 -18.51
CA ASN A 366 8.25 -21.01 -18.59
C ASN A 366 8.39 -21.73 -17.26
N ILE A 367 7.32 -21.68 -16.46
CA ILE A 367 7.19 -22.41 -15.19
C ILE A 367 6.00 -23.37 -15.29
N SER A 368 6.22 -24.61 -14.87
CA SER A 368 5.16 -25.59 -14.64
C SER A 368 5.37 -26.23 -13.27
N GLY A 369 4.31 -26.41 -12.50
CA GLY A 369 4.41 -27.03 -11.20
C GLY A 369 3.09 -27.13 -10.48
N GLY A 370 3.11 -27.79 -9.34
CA GLY A 370 1.96 -27.82 -8.45
C GLY A 370 2.23 -28.46 -7.11
N VAL A 371 1.16 -28.56 -6.33
CA VAL A 371 1.17 -29.14 -5.00
C VAL A 371 0.11 -30.21 -4.87
N ARG A 372 0.36 -31.17 -3.99
CA ARG A 372 -0.61 -32.18 -3.58
C ARG A 372 -0.51 -32.41 -2.09
N GLU A 373 -1.57 -32.91 -1.47
CA GLU A 373 -1.50 -33.35 -0.07
C GLU A 373 -0.48 -34.47 0.09
N TYR A 374 0.32 -34.36 1.15
CA TYR A 374 1.28 -35.39 1.51
C TYR A 374 0.53 -36.66 1.94
N GLN A 375 0.90 -37.80 1.33
CA GLN A 375 0.26 -39.08 1.60
C GLN A 375 1.09 -39.91 2.59
N ASN A 376 2.27 -40.35 2.18
CA ASN A 376 3.21 -41.11 2.99
C ASN A 376 4.63 -41.01 2.41
N GLU A 377 5.60 -41.51 3.17
CA GLU A 377 7.02 -41.42 2.83
C GLU A 377 7.39 -42.22 1.57
N GLN A 378 6.80 -43.40 1.37
CA GLN A 378 7.11 -44.26 0.23
C GLN A 378 6.72 -43.61 -1.10
N ILE A 379 5.48 -43.08 -1.19
CA ILE A 379 4.98 -42.38 -2.38
C ILE A 379 5.77 -41.08 -2.63
N TYR A 380 6.19 -40.41 -1.56
CA TYR A 380 7.00 -39.21 -1.66
C TYR A 380 8.40 -39.49 -2.21
N GLN A 381 9.11 -40.49 -1.66
CA GLN A 381 10.44 -40.85 -2.16
C GLN A 381 10.41 -41.34 -3.62
N GLN A 382 9.41 -42.15 -3.99
CA GLN A 382 9.21 -42.56 -5.37
C GLN A 382 9.02 -41.37 -6.33
N LEU A 383 8.24 -40.36 -5.91
CA LEU A 383 8.04 -39.13 -6.68
C LEU A 383 9.36 -38.36 -6.87
N ILE A 384 10.17 -38.25 -5.81
CA ILE A 384 11.48 -37.58 -5.87
C ILE A 384 12.41 -38.32 -6.83
N GLU A 385 12.54 -39.64 -6.69
CA GLU A 385 13.43 -40.47 -7.51
C GLU A 385 13.08 -40.38 -9.00
N GLU A 386 11.81 -40.63 -9.36
CA GLU A 386 11.36 -40.65 -10.76
C GLU A 386 11.49 -39.27 -11.44
N LEU A 387 11.10 -38.17 -10.76
CA LEU A 387 11.23 -36.82 -11.31
C LEU A 387 12.70 -36.39 -11.44
N SER A 388 13.53 -36.76 -10.46
CA SER A 388 14.97 -36.47 -10.49
C SER A 388 15.65 -37.20 -11.65
N GLU A 389 15.32 -38.48 -11.85
CA GLU A 389 15.88 -39.28 -12.93
C GLU A 389 15.51 -38.73 -14.32
N LEU A 390 14.23 -38.39 -14.54
CA LEU A 390 13.78 -37.78 -15.80
C LEU A 390 14.48 -36.45 -16.08
N PHE A 391 14.65 -35.61 -15.06
CA PHE A 391 15.30 -34.32 -15.18
C PHE A 391 16.79 -34.45 -15.49
N LEU A 392 17.50 -35.34 -14.78
CA LEU A 392 18.94 -35.59 -15.01
C LEU A 392 19.23 -36.20 -16.39
N ARG A 393 18.27 -36.96 -16.95
CA ARG A 393 18.34 -37.48 -18.33
C ARG A 393 17.93 -36.46 -19.40
N ALA A 394 17.60 -35.24 -19.01
CA ALA A 394 17.09 -34.17 -19.87
C ALA A 394 15.78 -34.53 -20.63
N ASP A 395 14.95 -35.45 -20.11
CA ASP A 395 13.60 -35.72 -20.64
C ASP A 395 12.59 -34.71 -20.08
N ILE A 396 12.72 -33.45 -20.51
CA ILE A 396 11.83 -32.36 -20.10
C ILE A 396 10.34 -32.68 -20.39
N PRO A 397 9.96 -33.23 -21.56
CA PRO A 397 8.58 -33.64 -21.79
C PRO A 397 8.10 -34.69 -20.78
N GLY A 398 8.96 -35.63 -20.38
CA GLY A 398 8.69 -36.59 -19.31
C GLY A 398 8.42 -35.92 -17.97
N VAL A 399 9.27 -34.97 -17.57
CA VAL A 399 9.10 -34.20 -16.32
C VAL A 399 7.76 -33.45 -16.33
N ILE A 400 7.42 -32.73 -17.41
CA ILE A 400 6.15 -32.00 -17.51
C ILE A 400 4.96 -32.94 -17.37
N ARG A 401 4.93 -34.04 -18.13
CA ARG A 401 3.84 -35.03 -18.04
C ARG A 401 3.71 -35.61 -16.63
N MET A 402 4.84 -35.84 -15.96
CA MET A 402 4.84 -36.41 -14.62
C MET A 402 4.39 -35.40 -13.57
N VAL A 403 4.79 -34.14 -13.68
CA VAL A 403 4.29 -33.04 -12.84
C VAL A 403 2.78 -32.87 -13.03
N ASP A 404 2.30 -32.78 -14.28
CA ASP A 404 0.88 -32.64 -14.60
C ASP A 404 0.05 -33.81 -14.02
N ARG A 405 0.57 -35.04 -14.12
CA ARG A 405 -0.10 -36.24 -13.59
C ARG A 405 -0.14 -36.28 -12.07
N ASN A 406 0.95 -35.90 -11.39
CA ASN A 406 1.08 -36.05 -9.94
C ASN A 406 0.49 -34.89 -9.14
N PHE A 407 0.47 -33.68 -9.71
CA PHE A 407 0.04 -32.46 -9.01
C PHE A 407 -1.27 -31.87 -9.55
N GLY A 408 -1.88 -32.46 -10.59
CA GLY A 408 -3.25 -32.17 -11.03
C GLY A 408 -3.39 -31.04 -12.06
N GLN A 409 -4.62 -30.84 -12.56
CA GLN A 409 -4.95 -29.92 -13.67
C GLN A 409 -4.91 -28.43 -13.33
N GLU A 410 -4.76 -28.05 -12.06
CA GLU A 410 -4.49 -26.66 -11.71
C GLU A 410 -3.03 -26.35 -12.07
N GLN A 411 -2.78 -26.05 -13.34
CA GLN A 411 -1.46 -25.64 -13.81
C GLN A 411 -1.10 -24.32 -13.12
N TYR A 412 -0.22 -24.41 -12.12
CA TYR A 412 0.29 -23.23 -11.48
C TYR A 412 1.32 -22.61 -12.42
N SER A 413 1.03 -21.39 -12.88
CA SER A 413 1.93 -20.54 -13.67
C SER A 413 2.28 -19.26 -12.90
N LEU A 414 3.20 -18.45 -13.42
CA LEU A 414 3.51 -17.11 -12.89
C LEU A 414 2.26 -16.24 -12.65
N LYS A 415 1.14 -16.50 -13.34
CA LYS A 415 -0.13 -15.77 -13.17
C LYS A 415 -0.82 -16.02 -11.82
N LEU A 416 -0.47 -17.10 -11.12
CA LEU A 416 -1.10 -17.53 -9.87
C LEU A 416 -0.28 -17.15 -8.61
N LEU A 417 0.92 -16.60 -8.81
CA LEU A 417 1.67 -15.95 -7.73
C LEU A 417 0.89 -14.77 -7.16
N PHE A 418 1.12 -14.47 -5.88
CA PHE A 418 0.55 -13.28 -5.27
C PHE A 418 1.21 -12.05 -5.87
N GLY A 419 0.48 -10.94 -5.91
CA GLY A 419 0.81 -9.80 -6.79
C GLY A 419 2.20 -9.22 -6.55
N ASP A 420 2.70 -9.23 -5.32
CA ASP A 420 4.01 -8.66 -5.00
C ASP A 420 5.15 -9.58 -5.44
N GLU A 421 5.09 -10.87 -5.12
CA GLU A 421 6.09 -11.85 -5.53
C GLU A 421 6.08 -12.08 -7.04
N GLN A 422 4.89 -12.04 -7.65
CA GLN A 422 4.75 -12.05 -9.10
C GLN A 422 5.55 -10.92 -9.74
N ARG A 423 5.39 -9.67 -9.25
CA ARG A 423 6.14 -8.52 -9.74
C ARG A 423 7.64 -8.67 -9.48
N GLN A 424 8.05 -9.18 -8.32
CA GLN A 424 9.46 -9.40 -8.03
C GLN A 424 10.12 -10.41 -8.98
N ILE A 425 9.48 -11.56 -9.20
CA ILE A 425 9.99 -12.60 -10.10
C ILE A 425 10.00 -12.10 -11.54
N LEU A 426 8.92 -11.45 -11.99
CA LEU A 426 8.87 -10.85 -13.33
C LEU A 426 9.94 -9.77 -13.51
N ASN A 427 10.15 -8.90 -12.53
CA ASN A 427 11.19 -7.88 -12.59
C ASN A 427 12.57 -8.52 -12.69
N ARG A 428 12.85 -9.62 -12.00
CA ARG A 428 14.13 -10.34 -12.16
C ARG A 428 14.33 -10.92 -13.56
N ILE A 429 13.29 -11.54 -14.11
CA ILE A 429 13.31 -12.06 -15.48
C ILE A 429 13.52 -10.92 -16.49
N LEU A 430 12.82 -9.80 -16.30
CA LEU A 430 12.93 -8.61 -17.15
C LEU A 430 14.28 -7.93 -17.01
N THR A 431 14.87 -7.82 -15.81
CA THR A 431 16.17 -7.17 -15.62
C THR A 431 17.26 -7.84 -16.46
N SER A 432 17.30 -9.17 -16.54
CA SER A 432 18.26 -9.85 -17.40
C SER A 432 18.05 -9.53 -18.89
N SER A 433 16.81 -9.57 -19.36
CA SER A 433 16.51 -9.28 -20.77
C SER A 433 16.73 -7.81 -21.13
N LEU A 434 16.43 -6.89 -20.20
CA LEU A 434 16.66 -5.46 -20.36
C LEU A 434 18.16 -5.13 -20.36
N ALA A 435 18.97 -5.80 -19.54
CA ALA A 435 20.43 -5.62 -19.54
C ALA A 435 21.06 -6.09 -20.86
N GLU A 436 20.57 -7.18 -21.45
CA GLU A 436 21.00 -7.64 -22.78
C GLU A 436 20.63 -6.61 -23.87
N ALA A 437 19.40 -6.09 -23.84
CA ALA A 437 18.97 -5.04 -24.75
C ALA A 437 19.79 -3.74 -24.58
N GLU A 438 20.08 -3.35 -23.34
CA GLU A 438 20.92 -2.19 -23.02
C GLU A 438 22.32 -2.32 -23.61
N ALA A 439 22.96 -3.48 -23.45
CA ALA A 439 24.28 -3.75 -24.02
C ALA A 439 24.27 -3.61 -25.55
N ALA A 440 23.22 -4.10 -26.21
CA ALA A 440 23.07 -3.98 -27.67
C ALA A 440 22.89 -2.51 -28.12
N TYR A 441 22.02 -1.74 -27.45
CA TYR A 441 21.84 -0.31 -27.78
C TYR A 441 23.10 0.51 -27.53
N ARG A 442 23.81 0.25 -26.42
CA ARG A 442 25.09 0.89 -26.12
C ARG A 442 26.12 0.61 -27.22
N GLN A 443 26.24 -0.65 -27.64
CA GLN A 443 27.17 -1.02 -28.70
C GLN A 443 26.85 -0.32 -30.03
N ILE A 444 25.57 -0.21 -30.39
CA ILE A 444 25.13 0.53 -31.58
C ILE A 444 25.55 2.00 -31.48
N TYR A 445 25.28 2.63 -30.34
CA TYR A 445 25.60 4.03 -30.10
C TYR A 445 27.12 4.28 -30.14
N GLU A 446 27.92 3.51 -29.40
CA GLU A 446 29.38 3.68 -29.34
C GLU A 446 30.03 3.57 -30.71
N ASN A 447 29.59 2.60 -31.53
CA ASN A 447 30.12 2.39 -32.87
C ASN A 447 29.79 3.53 -33.85
N HIS A 448 28.65 4.21 -33.67
CA HIS A 448 28.15 5.21 -34.61
C HIS A 448 28.17 6.64 -34.08
N ALA A 449 28.57 6.86 -32.82
CA ALA A 449 28.65 8.18 -32.20
C ALA A 449 29.54 9.18 -32.98
N PRO A 450 30.70 8.80 -33.56
CA PRO A 450 31.48 9.71 -34.39
C PRO A 450 30.72 10.21 -35.63
N LEU A 451 29.97 9.32 -36.30
CA LEU A 451 29.16 9.66 -37.48
C LEU A 451 27.99 10.56 -37.10
N MET A 452 27.31 10.26 -36.00
CA MET A 452 26.23 11.12 -35.48
C MET A 452 26.74 12.53 -35.17
N ARG A 453 27.90 12.65 -34.51
CA ARG A 453 28.52 13.95 -34.23
C ARG A 453 28.88 14.70 -35.51
N PHE A 454 29.36 13.99 -36.53
CA PHE A 454 29.64 14.58 -37.85
C PHE A 454 28.37 15.12 -38.51
N LEU A 455 27.29 14.35 -38.56
CA LEU A 455 25.99 14.77 -39.11
C LEU A 455 25.44 16.00 -38.36
N ALA A 456 25.44 15.97 -37.02
CA ALA A 456 25.00 17.09 -36.20
C ALA A 456 25.83 18.37 -36.44
N SER A 457 27.15 18.22 -36.63
CA SER A 457 28.03 19.37 -36.90
C SER A 457 27.75 20.05 -38.24
N MET A 458 27.18 19.32 -39.20
CA MET A 458 26.76 19.85 -40.51
C MET A 458 25.30 20.34 -40.52
N GLY A 459 24.61 20.32 -39.38
CA GLY A 459 23.18 20.64 -39.31
C GLY A 459 22.28 19.62 -40.03
N MET A 460 22.80 18.42 -40.33
CA MET A 460 22.01 17.34 -40.93
C MET A 460 21.26 16.56 -39.85
N PRO A 461 20.01 16.15 -40.10
CA PRO A 461 19.26 15.34 -39.15
C PRO A 461 19.92 13.97 -38.97
N VAL A 462 20.11 13.56 -37.71
CA VAL A 462 20.57 12.21 -37.38
C VAL A 462 19.43 11.21 -37.68
N PRO A 463 19.69 10.07 -38.35
CA PRO A 463 18.69 9.03 -38.55
C PRO A 463 18.04 8.56 -37.24
N ARG A 464 16.74 8.28 -37.28
CA ARG A 464 15.92 7.97 -36.10
C ARG A 464 16.45 6.74 -35.33
N GLU A 465 16.98 5.75 -36.04
CA GLU A 465 17.52 4.52 -35.48
C GLU A 465 18.73 4.81 -34.57
N PHE A 466 19.61 5.72 -35.00
CA PHE A 466 20.75 6.17 -34.20
C PHE A 466 20.32 7.10 -33.06
N GLN A 467 19.28 7.91 -33.26
CA GLN A 467 18.70 8.71 -32.18
C GLN A 467 18.18 7.83 -31.05
N ILE A 468 17.40 6.78 -31.35
CA ILE A 468 16.86 5.85 -30.34
C ILE A 468 18.01 5.18 -29.55
N ALA A 469 19.06 4.72 -30.24
CA ALA A 469 20.22 4.12 -29.58
C ALA A 469 20.95 5.12 -28.65
N ALA A 470 21.11 6.37 -29.09
CA ALA A 470 21.71 7.42 -28.29
C ALA A 470 20.84 7.84 -27.09
N GLU A 471 19.53 7.95 -27.29
CA GLU A 471 18.57 8.23 -26.20
C GLU A 471 18.67 7.16 -25.13
N PHE A 472 18.66 5.89 -25.52
CA PHE A 472 18.76 4.79 -24.57
C PHE A 472 20.12 4.77 -23.83
N ALA A 473 21.23 4.90 -24.57
CA ALA A 473 22.57 4.83 -24.00
C ALA A 473 22.86 6.01 -23.04
N ILE A 474 22.53 7.24 -23.43
CA ILE A 474 22.79 8.44 -22.63
C ILE A 474 21.92 8.48 -21.38
N ASN A 475 20.61 8.19 -21.50
CA ASN A 475 19.72 8.17 -20.33
C ASN A 475 20.12 7.12 -19.31
N THR A 476 20.51 5.93 -19.78
CA THR A 476 20.91 4.84 -18.89
C THR A 476 22.21 5.17 -18.16
N GLU A 477 23.20 5.72 -18.87
CA GLU A 477 24.47 6.11 -18.26
C GLU A 477 24.31 7.30 -17.30
N LEU A 478 23.51 8.31 -17.66
CA LEU A 478 23.18 9.42 -16.74
C LEU A 478 22.50 8.91 -15.47
N ARG A 479 21.55 7.98 -15.59
CA ARG A 479 20.89 7.37 -14.44
C ARG A 479 21.90 6.65 -13.54
N ARG A 480 22.79 5.84 -14.12
CA ARG A 480 23.86 5.15 -13.39
C ARG A 480 24.79 6.12 -12.66
N LEU A 481 25.18 7.21 -13.31
CA LEU A 481 26.05 8.24 -12.71
C LEU A 481 25.36 9.01 -11.60
N PHE A 482 24.06 9.29 -11.73
CA PHE A 482 23.27 9.92 -10.66
C PHE A 482 23.11 9.00 -9.45
N GLU A 483 23.14 7.68 -9.62
CA GLU A 483 23.06 6.70 -8.54
C GLU A 483 24.41 6.35 -7.91
N THR A 484 25.52 6.90 -8.43
CA THR A 484 26.88 6.63 -7.91
C THR A 484 27.31 7.73 -6.94
N GLU A 485 27.89 7.34 -5.80
CA GLU A 485 28.48 8.26 -4.82
C GLU A 485 29.99 8.03 -4.73
N PRO A 486 30.85 9.05 -4.94
CA PRO A 486 30.52 10.45 -5.27
C PRO A 486 30.05 10.64 -6.73
N LEU A 487 29.28 11.72 -6.97
CA LEU A 487 28.83 12.10 -8.30
C LEU A 487 30.00 12.52 -9.20
N ASP A 488 30.10 11.91 -10.39
CA ASP A 488 31.08 12.31 -11.42
C ASP A 488 30.52 13.47 -12.25
N PHE A 489 30.70 14.70 -11.75
CA PHE A 489 30.19 15.91 -12.39
C PHE A 489 30.75 16.14 -13.79
N ASP A 490 32.01 15.78 -14.05
CA ASP A 490 32.63 15.97 -15.35
C ASP A 490 31.98 15.07 -16.40
N ARG A 491 31.77 13.80 -16.05
CA ARG A 491 31.09 12.84 -16.94
C ARG A 491 29.62 13.19 -17.15
N ILE A 492 28.90 13.55 -16.08
CA ILE A 492 27.50 14.00 -16.14
C ILE A 492 27.38 15.21 -17.10
N ASN A 493 28.18 16.25 -16.91
CA ASN A 493 28.14 17.45 -17.75
C ASN A 493 28.53 17.15 -19.20
N SER A 494 29.46 16.21 -19.43
CA SER A 494 29.80 15.74 -20.78
C SER A 494 28.59 15.11 -21.47
N LEU A 495 27.89 14.20 -20.79
CA LEU A 495 26.72 13.51 -21.34
C LEU A 495 25.53 14.45 -21.56
N LEU A 496 25.29 15.42 -20.67
CA LEU A 496 24.25 16.42 -20.87
C LEU A 496 24.52 17.30 -22.11
N ARG A 497 25.78 17.71 -22.32
CA ARG A 497 26.17 18.45 -23.53
C ARG A 497 26.04 17.60 -24.79
N GLU A 498 26.37 16.31 -24.69
CA GLU A 498 26.20 15.37 -25.79
C GLU A 498 24.73 15.16 -26.14
N ALA A 499 23.87 14.99 -25.12
CA ALA A 499 22.43 14.89 -25.30
C ALA A 499 21.86 16.10 -26.05
N GLN A 500 22.27 17.31 -25.64
CA GLN A 500 21.85 18.55 -26.27
C GLN A 500 22.31 18.65 -27.73
N ARG A 501 23.55 18.28 -28.04
CA ARG A 501 24.11 18.33 -29.41
C ARG A 501 23.48 17.30 -30.34
N SER A 502 23.16 16.12 -29.82
CA SER A 502 22.59 15.02 -30.59
C SER A 502 21.06 15.06 -30.66
N GLY A 503 20.41 16.03 -30.02
CA GLY A 503 18.95 16.14 -30.00
C GLY A 503 18.27 14.98 -29.26
N VAL A 504 18.94 14.42 -28.26
CA VAL A 504 18.45 13.29 -27.46
C VAL A 504 17.41 13.77 -26.46
N THR A 505 16.28 13.08 -26.42
CA THR A 505 15.24 13.31 -25.40
C THR A 505 15.68 12.68 -24.07
N LEU A 506 15.75 13.49 -23.01
CA LEU A 506 16.08 13.02 -21.66
C LEU A 506 14.84 12.46 -20.95
N ASP A 507 14.99 11.33 -20.27
CA ASP A 507 14.02 10.74 -19.34
C ASP A 507 13.97 11.57 -18.05
N ALA A 508 13.32 12.74 -18.14
CA ALA A 508 13.25 13.71 -17.06
C ALA A 508 12.72 13.10 -15.75
N GLU A 509 11.68 12.26 -15.82
CA GLU A 509 11.07 11.64 -14.64
C GLU A 509 12.04 10.66 -13.95
N GLY A 510 12.62 9.74 -14.72
CA GLY A 510 13.53 8.74 -14.20
C GLY A 510 14.85 9.31 -13.69
N LEU A 511 15.41 10.28 -14.42
CA LEU A 511 16.64 10.97 -14.03
C LEU A 511 16.45 11.87 -12.81
N SER A 512 15.33 12.60 -12.74
CA SER A 512 14.96 13.38 -11.56
C SER A 512 14.87 12.50 -10.32
N TYR A 513 14.18 11.36 -10.42
CA TYR A 513 14.04 10.43 -9.31
C TYR A 513 15.38 9.89 -8.82
N ALA A 514 16.25 9.46 -9.75
CA ALA A 514 17.58 8.96 -9.43
C ALA A 514 18.42 10.01 -8.67
N LEU A 515 18.50 11.24 -9.18
CA LEU A 515 19.27 12.30 -8.54
C LEU A 515 18.66 12.76 -7.20
N ALA A 516 17.33 12.85 -7.11
CA ALA A 516 16.63 13.18 -5.86
C ALA A 516 16.92 12.15 -4.75
N ARG A 517 17.00 10.86 -5.10
CA ARG A 517 17.38 9.80 -4.15
C ARG A 517 18.80 9.97 -3.64
N THR A 518 19.75 10.25 -4.52
CA THR A 518 21.16 10.46 -4.14
C THR A 518 21.34 11.72 -3.30
N ILE A 519 20.70 12.84 -3.67
CA ILE A 519 20.69 14.07 -2.86
C ILE A 519 20.13 13.80 -1.47
N ARG A 520 19.06 13.01 -1.36
CA ARG A 520 18.48 12.60 -0.07
C ARG A 520 19.49 11.81 0.77
N ASN A 521 20.16 10.82 0.20
CA ASN A 521 21.16 10.01 0.92
C ASN A 521 22.31 10.87 1.45
N ILE A 522 22.88 11.75 0.61
CA ILE A 522 23.94 12.68 1.02
C ILE A 522 23.43 13.61 2.12
N SER A 523 22.19 14.10 2.01
CA SER A 523 21.55 14.97 3.00
C SER A 523 21.38 14.30 4.36
N GLU A 524 20.99 13.02 4.39
CA GLU A 524 20.86 12.25 5.63
C GLU A 524 22.22 11.97 6.27
N ASN A 525 23.22 11.60 5.48
CA ASN A 525 24.59 11.41 5.96
C ASN A 525 25.15 12.70 6.57
N PHE A 526 24.90 13.85 5.92
CA PHE A 526 25.27 15.17 6.44
C PHE A 526 24.51 15.51 7.72
N TYR A 527 23.22 15.19 7.81
CA TYR A 527 22.44 15.44 9.02
C TYR A 527 22.98 14.69 10.25
N GLN A 528 23.48 13.47 10.07
CA GLN A 528 24.14 12.71 11.15
C GLN A 528 25.52 13.25 11.52
N ASN A 529 26.22 13.88 10.57
CA ASN A 529 27.59 14.39 10.74
C ASN A 529 27.66 15.86 10.30
N PRO A 530 27.00 16.80 11.01
CA PRO A 530 26.79 18.16 10.51
C PRO A 530 28.07 18.99 10.45
N GLU A 531 29.16 18.57 11.11
CA GLU A 531 30.46 19.23 11.04
C GLU A 531 31.29 18.81 9.82
N ASP A 532 30.89 17.74 9.11
CA ASP A 532 31.62 17.21 7.95
C ASP A 532 31.45 18.14 6.73
N ARG A 533 32.50 18.90 6.45
CA ARG A 533 32.56 19.82 5.31
C ARG A 533 32.59 19.12 3.95
N ALA A 534 33.08 17.89 3.88
CA ALA A 534 33.10 17.14 2.63
C ALA A 534 31.67 16.77 2.22
N LEU A 535 30.85 16.29 3.16
CA LEU A 535 29.43 16.01 2.93
C LEU A 535 28.65 17.28 2.57
N LEU A 536 28.90 18.41 3.26
CA LEU A 536 28.27 19.68 2.92
C LEU A 536 28.66 20.17 1.51
N THR A 537 29.92 20.00 1.12
CA THR A 537 30.40 20.36 -0.22
C THR A 537 29.75 19.49 -1.30
N GLN A 538 29.67 18.17 -1.06
CA GLN A 538 28.99 17.25 -1.97
C GLN A 538 27.50 17.59 -2.11
N LEU A 539 26.82 17.89 -1.00
CA LEU A 539 25.41 18.27 -1.00
C LEU A 539 25.16 19.59 -1.75
N ASP A 540 25.98 20.61 -1.49
CA ASP A 540 25.93 21.91 -2.19
C ASP A 540 26.15 21.76 -3.71
N ALA A 541 27.07 20.88 -4.11
CA ALA A 541 27.33 20.58 -5.52
C ALA A 541 26.17 19.80 -6.16
N ALA A 542 25.63 18.78 -5.49
CA ALA A 542 24.52 17.97 -5.99
C ALA A 542 23.22 18.78 -6.14
N VAL A 543 22.89 19.63 -5.16
CA VAL A 543 21.76 20.57 -5.27
C VAL A 543 22.03 21.63 -6.34
N GLY A 544 23.28 22.06 -6.50
CA GLY A 544 23.68 22.95 -7.59
C GLY A 544 23.44 22.34 -8.97
N LEU A 545 23.81 21.07 -9.16
CA LEU A 545 23.53 20.32 -10.38
C LEU A 545 22.03 20.23 -10.64
N ALA A 546 21.24 19.84 -9.63
CA ALA A 546 19.78 19.75 -9.72
C ALA A 546 19.11 21.06 -10.20
N ARG A 547 19.69 22.23 -9.89
CA ARG A 547 19.18 23.53 -10.34
C ARG A 547 19.49 23.88 -11.79
N ASN A 548 20.49 23.24 -12.37
CA ASN A 548 20.96 23.51 -13.74
C ASN A 548 20.46 22.49 -14.77
N LEU A 549 19.70 21.48 -14.33
CA LEU A 549 19.12 20.48 -15.22
C LEU A 549 17.91 21.05 -15.99
N PRO A 550 17.63 20.54 -17.20
CA PRO A 550 16.48 20.96 -18.00
C PRO A 550 15.13 20.43 -17.46
N PHE A 551 15.12 19.81 -16.29
CA PHE A 551 13.95 19.26 -15.60
C PHE A 551 14.06 19.50 -14.08
N GLU A 552 12.92 19.53 -13.40
CA GLU A 552 12.87 19.76 -11.96
C GLU A 552 13.25 18.50 -11.16
N VAL A 553 14.00 18.69 -10.08
CA VAL A 553 14.40 17.65 -9.13
C VAL A 553 13.86 18.01 -7.75
N ASP A 554 13.17 17.06 -7.12
CA ASP A 554 12.61 17.26 -5.78
C ASP A 554 13.71 17.25 -4.70
N VAL A 555 13.88 18.39 -4.03
CA VAL A 555 14.84 18.59 -2.93
C VAL A 555 14.14 18.87 -1.59
N TRP A 556 12.83 18.60 -1.47
CA TRP A 556 12.02 18.91 -0.30
C TRP A 556 12.59 18.34 1.00
N HIS A 557 13.05 17.08 0.97
CA HIS A 557 13.66 16.45 2.13
C HIS A 557 14.90 17.23 2.61
N THR A 558 15.77 17.60 1.68
CA THR A 558 16.97 18.41 1.97
C THR A 558 16.61 19.79 2.51
N GLN A 559 15.50 20.40 2.06
CA GLN A 559 15.01 21.66 2.62
C GLN A 559 14.63 21.53 4.10
N ASN A 560 13.99 20.43 4.50
CA ASN A 560 13.63 20.18 5.90
C ASN A 560 14.87 19.94 6.77
N VAL A 561 15.81 19.12 6.30
CA VAL A 561 17.09 18.90 6.97
C VAL A 561 17.84 20.21 7.16
N TYR A 562 17.92 21.02 6.09
CA TYR A 562 18.55 22.34 6.12
C TYR A 562 17.91 23.26 7.16
N TYR A 563 16.58 23.35 7.18
CA TYR A 563 15.87 24.16 8.17
C TYR A 563 16.11 23.70 9.60
N LYS A 564 16.17 22.39 9.85
CA LYS A 564 16.49 21.84 11.18
C LYS A 564 17.91 22.24 11.61
N LEU A 565 18.90 22.06 10.73
CA LEU A 565 20.29 22.44 11.00
C LEU A 565 20.45 23.95 11.17
N LEU A 566 19.64 24.76 10.48
CA LEU A 566 19.59 26.21 10.67
C LEU A 566 19.14 26.59 12.09
N GLN A 567 18.28 25.80 12.73
CA GLN A 567 17.82 26.06 14.10
C GLN A 567 18.78 25.48 15.16
N THR A 568 19.47 24.37 14.87
CA THR A 568 20.25 23.63 15.88
C THR A 568 21.76 23.84 15.79
N VAL A 569 22.35 23.75 14.59
CA VAL A 569 23.82 23.75 14.40
C VAL A 569 24.34 25.12 13.95
N TYR A 570 23.59 25.80 13.08
CA TYR A 570 23.99 27.11 12.56
C TYR A 570 24.26 28.16 13.65
N PRO A 571 23.48 28.28 14.75
CA PRO A 571 23.76 29.27 15.80
C PRO A 571 25.11 29.05 16.49
N GLN A 572 25.50 27.78 16.69
CA GLN A 572 26.79 27.41 17.27
C GLN A 572 27.94 27.76 16.31
N MET A 573 27.82 27.39 15.04
CA MET A 573 28.81 27.72 14.01
C MET A 573 28.99 29.25 13.85
N GLU A 574 27.93 30.03 14.02
CA GLU A 574 27.98 31.50 13.98
C GLU A 574 28.67 32.09 15.22
N ALA A 575 28.49 31.49 16.40
CA ALA A 575 29.25 31.85 17.59
C ALA A 575 30.75 31.54 17.40
N ASP A 576 31.09 30.37 16.86
CA ASP A 576 32.47 29.95 16.64
C ASP A 576 33.17 30.79 15.55
N THR A 577 32.43 31.22 14.53
CA THR A 577 32.95 32.16 13.53
C THR A 577 33.29 33.51 14.17
N ARG A 578 32.43 34.03 15.07
CA ARG A 578 32.72 35.26 15.82
C ARG A 578 33.92 35.10 16.78
N ALA A 579 34.19 33.89 17.25
CA ALA A 579 35.35 33.57 18.06
C ALA A 579 36.65 33.36 17.23
N GLY A 580 36.58 33.46 15.90
CA GLY A 580 37.76 33.42 15.01
C GLY A 580 38.15 32.02 14.51
N PHE A 581 37.30 31.01 14.66
CA PHE A 581 37.58 29.66 14.15
C PHE A 581 37.43 29.58 12.63
N ALA A 582 38.54 29.37 11.92
CA ALA A 582 38.58 29.35 10.45
C ALA A 582 37.70 28.24 9.82
N ASP A 583 37.57 27.09 10.49
CA ASP A 583 36.75 25.98 10.00
C ASP A 583 35.25 26.30 10.04
N ALA A 584 34.79 27.03 11.06
CA ALA A 584 33.41 27.50 11.19
C ALA A 584 33.06 28.53 10.08
N TYR A 585 33.99 29.43 9.75
CA TYR A 585 33.81 30.37 8.64
C TYR A 585 33.62 29.65 7.30
N ALA A 586 34.46 28.64 7.02
CA ALA A 586 34.35 27.83 5.81
C ALA A 586 33.03 27.06 5.74
N TRP A 587 32.57 26.52 6.88
CA TRP A 587 31.30 25.82 7.00
C TRP A 587 30.11 26.75 6.73
N ILE A 588 30.05 27.93 7.37
CA ILE A 588 28.98 28.91 7.18
C ILE A 588 28.88 29.33 5.72
N ARG A 589 30.01 29.58 5.06
CA ARG A 589 30.01 29.97 3.65
C ARG A 589 29.35 28.91 2.76
N LEU A 590 29.68 27.63 2.96
CA LEU A 590 29.07 26.52 2.23
C LEU A 590 27.59 26.35 2.59
N PHE A 591 27.25 26.48 3.87
CA PHE A 591 25.87 26.37 4.34
C PHE A 591 24.98 27.49 3.80
N ARG A 592 25.50 28.72 3.68
CA ARG A 592 24.82 29.86 3.04
C ARG A 592 24.63 29.64 1.53
N SER A 593 25.64 29.09 0.84
CA SER A 593 25.53 28.70 -0.57
C SER A 593 24.42 27.68 -0.78
N LEU A 594 24.42 26.60 0.03
CA LEU A 594 23.38 25.57 -0.03
C LEU A 594 21.99 26.16 0.23
N GLY A 595 21.83 27.01 1.25
CA GLY A 595 20.57 27.68 1.56
C GLY A 595 20.02 28.50 0.40
N THR A 596 20.89 29.25 -0.28
CA THR A 596 20.53 30.02 -1.47
C THR A 596 19.99 29.11 -2.58
N LYS A 597 20.68 27.99 -2.85
CA LYS A 597 20.24 26.99 -3.84
C LYS A 597 18.95 26.28 -3.43
N LEU A 598 18.70 26.13 -2.13
CA LEU A 598 17.46 25.57 -1.57
C LEU A 598 16.31 26.60 -1.47
N ARG A 599 16.55 27.86 -1.87
CA ARG A 599 15.60 28.99 -1.79
C ARG A 599 15.23 29.42 -0.37
N PHE A 600 16.13 29.21 0.60
CA PHE A 600 16.03 29.83 1.92
C PHE A 600 16.59 31.26 1.89
N ARG A 601 15.94 32.17 2.62
CA ARG A 601 16.51 33.48 2.96
C ARG A 601 17.06 33.40 4.37
N LEU A 602 18.38 33.39 4.49
CA LEU A 602 19.03 33.51 5.79
C LEU A 602 19.00 34.97 6.26
N PRO A 603 18.92 35.23 7.57
CA PRO A 603 19.13 36.57 8.11
C PRO A 603 20.51 37.10 7.65
N ALA A 604 20.58 38.37 7.26
CA ALA A 604 21.85 38.98 6.87
C ALA A 604 22.78 39.02 8.10
N GLY A 605 23.83 38.20 8.09
CA GLY A 605 24.97 38.37 9.00
C GLY A 605 26.02 39.24 8.32
N GLU A 606 26.51 40.26 9.03
CA GLU A 606 27.58 41.17 8.57
C GLU A 606 28.81 40.39 8.05
N PRO A 607 29.54 40.95 7.07
CA PRO A 607 30.64 40.28 6.37
C PRO A 607 31.81 39.85 7.27
#